data_AF-A0A2V5RW06-F1
#
_entry.id   AF-A0A2V5RW06-F1
#
_cell.length_a   1.000
_cell.length_b   1.000
_cell.length_c   1.000
_cell.angle_alpha   90.00
_cell.angle_beta   90.00
_cell.angle_gamma   90.00
#
_symmetry.space_group_name_H-M   'P 1'
#
loop_
_entity.id
_entity.type
_entity.pdbx_description
1 polymer ?
#
loop_
_entity_poly.entity_id
_entity_poly.type
_entity_poly.pdbx_seq_one_letter_code
_entity_poly.pdbx_strand_id
1 'polypeptide(L)'
;YMRISIWKMIRKRAGWLVVLFLGEMLTATAMANFQDEIAKAVVLALFLPLIISSGGNSGSQASTLIVRAMALGEVTLRDWWRVASREIRAGLSLGAILGAIGILRVALWSIIGEKYFHRSLYGPHWPLVAITVGLALVGVVLWGSLSGSMLPFVLRRVGADPATSSAPFVATLVDVTGLIIYFSIALVIMRGTML
;
A
#
# COMPACT_ATOMS: atom_id res chain seq x y z
N TYR A 1 -6.03 -24.01 20.03
CA TYR A 1 -6.53 -23.98 18.64
C TYR A 1 -7.24 -25.29 18.28
N MET A 2 -6.53 -26.43 18.25
CA MET A 2 -7.09 -27.76 17.88
C MET A 2 -8.23 -28.28 18.76
N ARG A 3 -8.44 -27.68 19.94
CA ARG A 3 -9.50 -28.07 20.89
C ARG A 3 -10.79 -27.24 20.76
N ILE A 4 -10.81 -26.24 19.89
CA ILE A 4 -11.96 -25.35 19.70
C ILE A 4 -12.79 -25.91 18.56
N SER A 5 -14.11 -26.05 18.73
CA SER A 5 -14.98 -26.49 17.64
C SER A 5 -14.91 -25.53 16.45
N ILE A 6 -15.02 -26.08 15.23
CA ILE A 6 -14.96 -25.30 13.98
C ILE A 6 -15.97 -24.15 14.01
N TRP A 7 -17.20 -24.41 14.44
CA TRP A 7 -18.25 -23.38 14.58
C TRP A 7 -17.86 -22.23 15.50
N LYS A 8 -17.23 -22.51 16.65
CA LYS A 8 -16.78 -21.49 17.59
C LYS A 8 -15.61 -20.69 17.04
N MET A 9 -14.74 -21.33 16.25
CA MET A 9 -13.66 -20.65 15.52
C MET A 9 -14.20 -19.73 14.42
N ILE A 10 -15.15 -20.19 13.61
CA ILE A 10 -15.80 -19.40 12.56
C ILE A 10 -16.48 -18.19 13.18
N ARG A 11 -17.32 -18.36 14.21
CA ARG A 11 -18.03 -17.23 14.83
C ARG A 11 -17.10 -16.14 15.38
N LYS A 12 -15.92 -16.52 15.90
CA LYS A 12 -14.91 -15.56 16.38
C LYS A 12 -14.19 -14.81 15.25
N ARG A 13 -13.96 -15.46 14.10
CA ARG A 13 -13.24 -14.87 12.96
C ARG A 13 -14.16 -14.13 12.00
N ALA A 14 -15.36 -14.66 11.77
CA ALA A 14 -16.31 -14.16 10.79
C ALA A 14 -16.70 -12.70 11.05
N GLY A 15 -17.00 -12.32 12.31
CA GLY A 15 -17.30 -10.94 12.64
C GLY A 15 -16.17 -9.98 12.25
N TRP A 16 -14.92 -10.38 12.50
CA TRP A 16 -13.76 -9.57 12.14
C TRP A 16 -13.52 -9.52 10.63
N LEU A 17 -13.60 -10.67 9.95
CA LEU A 17 -13.43 -10.75 8.51
C LEU A 17 -14.51 -9.95 7.76
N VAL A 18 -15.75 -9.94 8.26
CA VAL A 18 -16.83 -9.13 7.68
C VAL A 18 -16.52 -7.64 7.79
N VAL A 19 -16.01 -7.16 8.94
CA VAL A 19 -15.63 -5.75 9.10
C VAL A 19 -14.52 -5.37 8.12
N LEU A 20 -13.48 -6.20 8.02
CA LEU A 20 -12.38 -5.97 7.07
C LEU A 20 -12.87 -5.99 5.62
N PHE A 21 -13.71 -6.96 5.27
CA PHE A 21 -14.28 -7.08 3.93
C PHE A 21 -15.13 -5.86 3.55
N LEU A 22 -15.97 -5.36 4.47
CA LEU A 22 -16.75 -4.14 4.23
C LEU A 22 -15.85 -2.91 4.02
N GLY A 23 -14.72 -2.83 4.74
CA GLY A 23 -13.70 -1.81 4.48
C GLY A 23 -13.05 -1.98 3.11
N GLU A 24 -12.72 -3.21 2.73
CA GLU A 24 -12.10 -3.54 1.45
C GLU A 24 -13.05 -3.30 0.25
N MET A 25 -14.37 -3.36 0.44
CA MET A 25 -15.35 -2.97 -0.58
C MET A 25 -15.18 -1.50 -1.01
N LEU A 26 -14.61 -0.63 -0.17
CA LEU A 26 -14.29 0.75 -0.56
C LEU A 26 -13.24 0.82 -1.67
N THR A 27 -12.39 -0.21 -1.81
CA THR A 27 -11.41 -0.33 -2.89
C THR A 27 -12.12 -0.41 -4.24
N ALA A 28 -13.22 -1.18 -4.32
CA ALA A 28 -14.03 -1.27 -5.54
C ALA A 28 -14.64 0.10 -5.92
N THR A 29 -15.15 0.83 -4.92
CA THR A 29 -15.66 2.21 -5.13
C THR A 29 -14.55 3.15 -5.58
N ALA A 30 -13.36 3.08 -4.98
CA ALA A 30 -12.21 3.89 -5.41
C ALA A 30 -11.80 3.56 -6.85
N MET A 31 -11.76 2.28 -7.22
CA MET A 31 -11.48 1.86 -8.60
C MET A 31 -12.52 2.38 -9.60
N ALA A 32 -13.81 2.37 -9.23
CA ALA A 32 -14.88 2.89 -10.09
C ALA A 32 -14.71 4.39 -10.39
N ASN A 33 -14.18 5.18 -9.44
CA ASN A 33 -13.89 6.60 -9.65
C ASN A 33 -12.75 6.84 -10.65
N PHE A 34 -11.83 5.88 -10.82
CA PHE A 34 -10.71 5.96 -11.77
C PHE A 34 -10.93 5.08 -13.01
N GLN A 35 -12.16 4.62 -13.27
CA GLN A 35 -12.43 3.65 -14.32
C GLN A 35 -12.09 4.19 -15.71
N ASP A 36 -12.37 5.47 -15.96
CA ASP A 36 -12.10 6.11 -17.25
C ASP A 36 -10.59 6.27 -17.48
N GLU A 37 -9.83 6.60 -16.44
CA GLU A 37 -8.37 6.67 -16.44
C GLU A 37 -7.75 5.29 -16.69
N ILE A 38 -8.28 4.26 -16.01
CA ILE A 38 -7.86 2.87 -16.22
C ILE A 38 -8.12 2.45 -17.67
N ALA A 39 -9.26 2.83 -18.25
CA ALA A 39 -9.59 2.51 -19.64
C ALA A 39 -8.65 3.19 -20.64
N LYS A 40 -8.25 4.44 -20.37
CA LYS A 40 -7.27 5.18 -21.21
C LYS A 40 -5.86 4.60 -21.10
N ALA A 41 -5.46 4.16 -19.89
CA ALA A 41 -4.11 3.66 -19.62
C ALA A 41 -4.15 2.29 -18.92
N VAL A 42 -4.68 1.27 -19.63
CA VAL A 42 -4.83 -0.10 -19.11
C VAL A 42 -3.52 -0.68 -18.58
N VAL A 43 -2.38 -0.24 -19.14
CA VAL A 43 -1.04 -0.61 -18.68
C VAL A 43 -0.80 -0.31 -17.19
N LEU A 44 -1.40 0.76 -16.65
CA LEU A 44 -1.27 1.13 -15.24
C LEU A 44 -1.93 0.10 -14.31
N ALA A 45 -3.00 -0.56 -14.77
CA ALA A 45 -3.66 -1.62 -14.01
C ALA A 45 -2.74 -2.81 -13.70
N LEU A 46 -1.74 -3.07 -14.56
CA LEU A 46 -0.76 -4.14 -14.36
C LEU A 46 0.12 -3.91 -13.11
N PHE A 47 0.26 -2.66 -12.67
CA PHE A 47 1.08 -2.30 -11.52
C PHE A 47 0.27 -2.19 -10.23
N LEU A 48 -1.07 -2.24 -10.29
CA LEU A 48 -1.92 -2.11 -9.10
C LEU A 48 -1.57 -3.10 -7.98
N PRO A 49 -1.47 -4.42 -8.23
CA PRO A 49 -1.13 -5.35 -7.17
C PRO A 49 0.24 -5.06 -6.55
N LEU A 50 1.20 -4.62 -7.37
CA LEU A 50 2.55 -4.29 -6.93
C LEU A 50 2.54 -3.06 -6.02
N ILE A 51 1.87 -1.97 -6.42
CA ILE A 51 1.78 -0.73 -5.65
C ILE A 51 1.08 -0.99 -4.31
N ILE A 52 -0.11 -1.60 -4.36
CA ILE A 52 -0.93 -1.88 -3.19
C ILE A 52 -0.17 -2.79 -2.21
N SER A 53 0.39 -3.90 -2.70
CA SER A 53 1.15 -4.83 -1.87
C SER A 53 2.39 -4.19 -1.24
N SER A 54 3.09 -3.31 -1.95
CA SER A 54 4.28 -2.62 -1.42
C SER A 54 3.93 -1.72 -0.23
N GLY A 55 2.83 -0.95 -0.33
CA GLY A 55 2.35 -0.15 0.79
C GLY A 55 1.87 -1.00 1.95
N GLY A 56 1.07 -2.04 1.68
CA GLY A 56 0.52 -2.92 2.72
C GLY A 56 1.60 -3.69 3.48
N ASN A 57 2.63 -4.17 2.78
CA ASN A 57 3.78 -4.84 3.39
C ASN A 57 4.60 -3.88 4.26
N SER A 58 4.86 -2.68 3.76
CA SER A 58 5.56 -1.62 4.51
C SER A 58 4.78 -1.23 5.77
N GLY A 59 3.47 -1.03 5.66
CA GLY A 59 2.63 -0.68 6.80
C GLY A 59 2.48 -1.81 7.82
N SER A 60 2.34 -3.06 7.37
CA SER A 60 2.28 -4.23 8.26
C SER A 60 3.60 -4.42 9.01
N GLN A 61 4.74 -4.17 8.35
CA GLN A 61 6.06 -4.20 8.97
C GLN A 61 6.18 -3.11 10.05
N ALA A 62 5.87 -1.86 9.72
CA ALA A 62 5.92 -0.74 10.65
C ALA A 62 4.99 -0.96 11.85
N SER A 63 3.77 -1.44 11.59
CA SER A 63 2.79 -1.78 12.63
C SER A 63 3.30 -2.84 13.61
N THR A 64 3.88 -3.92 13.08
CA THR A 64 4.43 -5.01 13.90
C THR A 64 5.56 -4.50 14.81
N LEU A 65 6.46 -3.66 14.27
CA LEU A 65 7.56 -3.08 15.03
C LEU A 65 7.05 -2.17 16.16
N ILE A 66 6.09 -1.30 15.88
CA ILE A 66 5.52 -0.40 16.89
C ILE A 66 4.74 -1.15 17.96
N VAL A 67 3.89 -2.11 17.58
CA VAL A 67 3.16 -2.95 18.54
C VAL A 67 4.14 -3.65 19.48
N ARG A 68 5.22 -4.22 18.93
CA ARG A 68 6.25 -4.88 19.72
C ARG A 68 6.96 -3.90 20.67
N ALA A 69 7.37 -2.74 20.17
CA ALA A 69 8.04 -1.73 20.98
C ALA A 69 7.12 -1.20 22.11
N MET A 70 5.82 -1.05 21.86
CA MET A 70 4.84 -0.72 22.90
C MET A 70 4.69 -1.83 23.94
N ALA A 71 4.65 -3.10 23.51
CA ALA A 71 4.55 -4.24 24.41
C ALA A 71 5.79 -4.39 25.31
N LEU A 72 6.98 -4.02 24.80
CA LEU A 72 8.23 -4.00 25.55
C LEU A 72 8.42 -2.72 26.40
N GLY A 73 7.51 -1.74 26.30
CA GLY A 73 7.62 -0.46 27.01
C GLY A 73 8.67 0.51 26.45
N GLU A 74 9.24 0.21 25.28
CA GLU A 74 10.23 1.05 24.59
C GLU A 74 9.61 2.29 23.93
N VAL A 75 8.32 2.21 23.60
CA VAL A 75 7.54 3.29 22.97
C VAL A 75 6.26 3.52 23.75
N THR A 76 5.99 4.78 24.07
CA THR A 76 4.77 5.21 24.77
C THR A 76 3.93 6.12 23.89
N LEU A 77 2.68 6.39 24.26
CA LEU A 77 1.80 7.31 23.52
C LEU A 77 2.37 8.74 23.39
N ARG A 78 3.32 9.14 24.25
CA ARG A 78 3.97 10.46 24.19
C ARG A 78 4.98 10.55 23.04
N ASP A 79 5.46 9.41 22.55
CA ASP A 79 6.46 9.34 21.48
C ASP A 79 5.85 9.48 20.07
N TRP A 80 4.54 9.71 19.95
CA TRP A 80 3.79 9.80 18.69
C TRP A 80 4.55 10.59 17.59
N TRP A 81 4.88 11.85 17.88
CA TRP A 81 5.54 12.72 16.89
C TRP A 81 6.99 12.30 16.59
N ARG A 82 7.68 11.74 17.59
CA ARG A 82 9.03 11.22 17.42
C ARG A 82 9.05 10.00 16.51
N VAL A 83 8.07 9.10 16.66
CA VAL A 83 7.91 7.95 15.78
C VAL A 83 7.49 8.39 14.38
N ALA A 84 6.47 9.24 14.26
CA ALA A 84 6.03 9.76 12.95
C ALA A 84 7.18 10.36 12.13
N SER A 85 8.02 11.20 12.74
CA SER A 85 9.17 11.80 12.04
C SER A 85 10.27 10.79 11.65
N ARG A 86 10.46 9.72 12.42
CA ARG A 86 11.36 8.61 12.04
C ARG A 86 10.80 7.84 10.85
N GLU A 87 9.50 7.57 10.88
CA GLU A 87 8.80 6.80 9.84
C GLU A 87 8.64 7.58 8.53
N ILE A 88 8.54 8.91 8.57
CA ILE A 88 8.62 9.73 7.34
C ILE A 88 9.95 9.52 6.63
N ARG A 89 11.06 9.58 7.37
CA ARG A 89 12.41 9.39 6.79
C ARG A 89 12.59 7.96 6.29
N ALA A 90 12.23 6.97 7.10
CA ALA A 90 12.33 5.57 6.73
C ALA A 90 11.45 5.25 5.50
N GLY A 91 10.20 5.70 5.50
CA GLY A 91 9.24 5.52 4.41
C GLY A 91 9.68 6.19 3.12
N LEU A 92 10.22 7.41 3.16
CA LEU A 92 10.80 8.07 1.98
C LEU A 92 12.02 7.30 1.45
N SER A 93 12.93 6.86 2.32
CA SER A 93 14.12 6.11 1.91
C SER A 93 13.76 4.76 1.30
N LEU A 94 12.90 3.98 1.96
CA LEU A 94 12.42 2.69 1.46
C LEU A 94 11.61 2.86 0.17
N GLY A 95 10.74 3.87 0.13
CA GLY A 95 9.97 4.22 -1.05
C GLY A 95 10.85 4.60 -2.24
N ALA A 96 11.94 5.34 -2.02
CA ALA A 96 12.90 5.68 -3.07
C ALA A 96 13.64 4.45 -3.59
N ILE A 97 14.06 3.54 -2.70
CA ILE A 97 14.70 2.28 -3.09
C ILE A 97 13.75 1.43 -3.94
N LEU A 98 12.52 1.20 -3.47
CA LEU A 98 11.52 0.42 -4.20
C LEU A 98 11.10 1.11 -5.50
N GLY A 99 10.96 2.43 -5.48
CA GLY A 99 10.64 3.24 -6.66
C GLY A 99 11.73 3.15 -7.73
N ALA A 100 13.00 3.22 -7.36
CA ALA A 100 14.12 3.05 -8.28
C ALA A 100 14.13 1.64 -8.90
N ILE A 101 13.88 0.60 -8.09
CA ILE A 101 13.74 -0.78 -8.58
C ILE A 101 12.55 -0.90 -9.54
N GLY A 102 11.42 -0.26 -9.21
CA GLY A 102 10.23 -0.22 -10.06
C GLY A 102 10.51 0.42 -11.42
N ILE A 103 11.13 1.60 -11.44
CA ILE A 103 11.56 2.31 -12.66
C ILE A 103 12.49 1.42 -13.50
N LEU A 104 13.51 0.85 -12.86
CA LEU A 104 14.48 -0.02 -13.52
C LEU A 104 13.78 -1.23 -14.15
N ARG A 105 12.86 -1.87 -13.42
CA ARG A 105 12.10 -3.01 -13.93
C ARG A 105 11.27 -2.64 -15.16
N VAL A 106 10.56 -1.51 -15.13
CA VAL A 106 9.77 -1.04 -16.28
C VAL A 106 10.67 -0.76 -17.49
N ALA A 107 11.79 -0.07 -17.27
CA ALA A 107 12.74 0.24 -18.33
C ALA A 107 13.34 -1.02 -18.97
N LEU A 108 13.82 -1.97 -18.15
CA LEU A 108 14.39 -3.22 -18.63
C LEU A 108 13.38 -4.05 -19.41
N TRP A 109 12.14 -4.20 -18.91
CA TRP A 109 11.11 -4.95 -19.61
C TRP A 109 10.65 -4.28 -20.90
N SER A 110 10.70 -2.95 -20.98
CA SER A 110 10.40 -2.26 -22.23
C SER A 110 11.46 -2.55 -23.29
N ILE A 111 12.75 -2.42 -22.94
CA ILE A 111 13.88 -2.62 -23.85
C ILE A 111 13.98 -4.09 -24.28
N ILE A 112 13.90 -5.02 -23.32
CA ILE A 112 13.99 -6.47 -23.59
C ILE A 112 12.73 -6.96 -24.31
N GLY A 113 11.56 -6.48 -23.91
CA GLY A 113 10.26 -6.80 -24.53
C GLY A 113 10.23 -6.50 -26.02
N GLU A 114 10.68 -5.30 -26.38
CA GLU A 114 10.73 -4.85 -27.77
C GLU A 114 11.78 -5.63 -28.59
N LYS A 115 12.97 -5.84 -28.01
CA LYS A 115 14.09 -6.50 -28.71
C LYS A 115 13.91 -8.01 -28.91
N TYR A 116 13.34 -8.72 -27.93
CA TYR A 116 13.31 -10.20 -27.92
C TYR A 116 11.91 -10.79 -28.10
N PHE A 117 10.86 -10.05 -27.74
CA PHE A 117 9.48 -10.56 -27.80
C PHE A 117 8.64 -9.84 -28.87
N HIS A 118 9.23 -8.87 -29.60
CA HIS A 118 8.55 -8.03 -30.60
C HIS A 118 7.22 -7.45 -30.10
N ARG A 119 7.14 -7.17 -28.79
CA ARG A 119 5.93 -6.67 -28.11
C ARG A 119 6.31 -5.50 -27.23
N SER A 120 5.72 -4.33 -27.51
CA SER A 120 5.79 -3.19 -26.60
C SER A 120 4.81 -3.42 -25.44
N LEU A 121 5.32 -3.86 -24.30
CA LEU A 121 4.52 -4.17 -23.11
C LEU A 121 3.84 -2.94 -22.51
N TYR A 122 4.49 -1.78 -22.60
CA TYR A 122 4.07 -0.56 -21.92
C TYR A 122 3.79 0.62 -22.87
N GLY A 123 3.83 0.37 -24.18
CA GLY A 123 3.59 1.37 -25.21
C GLY A 123 4.74 2.36 -25.43
N PRO A 124 4.57 3.33 -26.34
CA PRO A 124 5.61 4.30 -26.70
C PRO A 124 5.98 5.25 -25.54
N HIS A 125 5.05 5.45 -24.61
CA HIS A 125 5.22 6.34 -23.46
C HIS A 125 5.66 5.60 -22.18
N TRP A 126 6.31 4.44 -22.32
CA TRP A 126 6.82 3.66 -21.18
C TRP A 126 7.69 4.46 -20.19
N PRO A 127 8.45 5.52 -20.54
CA PRO A 127 9.20 6.30 -19.55
C PRO A 127 8.27 7.02 -18.57
N LEU A 128 7.12 7.51 -19.03
CA LEU A 128 6.10 8.13 -18.17
C LEU A 128 5.48 7.08 -17.23
N VAL A 129 5.24 5.87 -17.72
CA VAL A 129 4.79 4.74 -16.90
C VAL A 129 5.82 4.42 -15.81
N ALA A 130 7.10 4.34 -16.17
CA ALA A 130 8.19 4.05 -15.24
C ALA A 130 8.26 5.09 -14.10
N ILE A 131 8.27 6.38 -14.46
CA ILE A 131 8.31 7.48 -13.48
C ILE A 131 7.05 7.48 -12.60
N THR A 132 5.87 7.23 -13.19
CA THR A 132 4.61 7.14 -12.46
C THR A 132 4.64 6.01 -11.43
N VAL A 133 5.08 4.82 -11.83
CA VAL A 133 5.25 3.67 -10.92
C VAL A 133 6.26 3.99 -9.82
N GLY A 134 7.40 4.59 -10.17
CA GLY A 134 8.45 4.94 -9.21
C GLY A 134 7.98 5.94 -8.14
N LEU A 135 7.36 7.05 -8.57
CA LEU A 135 6.86 8.07 -7.65
C LEU A 135 5.66 7.58 -6.84
N ALA A 136 4.81 6.75 -7.42
CA ALA A 136 3.72 6.11 -6.68
C ALA A 136 4.22 5.17 -5.60
N LEU A 137 5.27 4.38 -5.87
CA LEU A 137 5.91 3.55 -4.85
C LEU A 137 6.44 4.40 -3.69
N VAL A 138 7.06 5.54 -3.97
CA VAL A 138 7.50 6.47 -2.91
C VAL A 138 6.31 6.91 -2.04
N GLY A 139 5.23 7.39 -2.67
CA GLY A 139 4.04 7.87 -1.96
C GLY A 139 3.34 6.78 -1.14
N VAL A 140 3.12 5.61 -1.74
CA VAL A 140 2.38 4.51 -1.13
C VAL A 140 3.18 3.81 -0.03
N VAL A 141 4.50 3.67 -0.17
CA VAL A 141 5.36 3.11 0.88
C VAL A 141 5.49 4.07 2.06
N LEU A 142 5.62 5.38 1.80
CA LEU A 142 5.59 6.40 2.85
C LEU A 142 4.26 6.36 3.62
N TRP A 143 3.14 6.35 2.90
CA TRP A 143 1.82 6.29 3.51
C TRP A 143 1.59 4.96 4.27
N GLY A 144 2.03 3.84 3.71
CA GLY A 144 2.02 2.54 4.38
C GLY A 144 2.79 2.58 5.69
N SER A 145 4.04 3.05 5.68
CA SER A 145 4.89 3.17 6.89
C SER A 145 4.25 4.07 7.96
N LEU A 146 3.72 5.23 7.55
CA LEU A 146 3.06 6.17 8.45
C LEU A 146 1.77 5.60 9.05
N SER A 147 0.87 5.09 8.20
CA SER A 147 -0.39 4.51 8.66
C SER A 147 -0.14 3.29 9.56
N GLY A 148 0.79 2.42 9.16
CA GLY A 148 1.24 1.26 9.91
C GLY A 148 1.78 1.59 11.30
N SER A 149 2.66 2.58 11.39
CA SER A 149 3.26 2.99 12.66
C SER A 149 2.31 3.76 13.56
N MET A 150 1.39 4.56 13.01
CA MET A 150 0.50 5.44 13.78
C MET A 150 -0.79 4.76 14.22
N LEU A 151 -1.32 3.80 13.47
CA LEU A 151 -2.56 3.11 13.83
C LEU A 151 -2.51 2.41 15.21
N PRO A 152 -1.43 1.70 15.59
CA PRO A 152 -1.31 1.09 16.93
C PRO A 152 -1.51 2.09 18.07
N PHE A 153 -1.01 3.32 17.92
CA PHE A 153 -1.18 4.37 18.92
C PHE A 153 -2.64 4.82 19.02
N VAL A 154 -3.33 4.96 17.89
CA VAL A 154 -4.76 5.32 17.85
C VAL A 154 -5.58 4.24 18.56
N LEU A 155 -5.35 2.97 18.19
CA LEU A 155 -6.03 1.82 18.79
C LEU A 155 -5.79 1.76 20.30
N ARG A 156 -4.53 1.91 20.73
CA ARG A 156 -4.18 1.93 22.16
C ARG A 156 -4.85 3.09 22.91
N ARG A 157 -4.97 4.27 22.28
CA ARG A 157 -5.61 5.45 22.88
C ARG A 157 -7.12 5.26 23.06
N VAL A 158 -7.79 4.54 22.16
CA VAL A 158 -9.22 4.21 22.28
C VAL A 158 -9.51 2.94 23.09
N GLY A 159 -8.48 2.33 23.68
CA GLY A 159 -8.61 1.12 24.51
C GLY A 159 -8.70 -0.20 23.73
N ALA A 160 -8.49 -0.18 22.41
CA ALA A 160 -8.41 -1.39 21.60
C ALA A 160 -7.03 -2.06 21.68
N ASP A 161 -6.96 -3.36 21.41
CA ASP A 161 -5.71 -4.11 21.36
C ASP A 161 -5.04 -3.97 19.98
N PRO A 162 -3.91 -3.27 19.87
CA PRO A 162 -3.24 -3.09 18.60
C PRO A 162 -2.57 -4.38 18.09
N ALA A 163 -2.30 -5.38 18.93
CA ALA A 163 -1.61 -6.60 18.50
C ALA A 163 -2.45 -7.49 17.58
N THR A 164 -3.77 -7.48 17.76
CA THR A 164 -4.70 -8.33 17.01
C THR A 164 -5.27 -7.65 15.78
N SER A 165 -5.26 -6.31 15.74
CA SER A 165 -6.09 -5.53 14.80
C SER A 165 -5.28 -4.69 13.83
N SER A 166 -4.06 -4.26 14.18
CA SER A 166 -3.38 -3.20 13.43
C SER A 166 -2.98 -3.61 12.00
N ALA A 167 -2.35 -4.77 11.82
CA ALA A 167 -1.86 -5.16 10.49
C ALA A 167 -2.97 -5.35 9.45
N PRO A 168 -4.09 -6.07 9.73
CA PRO A 168 -5.19 -6.17 8.77
C PRO A 168 -5.84 -4.83 8.44
N PHE A 169 -6.05 -3.96 9.43
CA PHE A 169 -6.61 -2.62 9.17
C PHE A 169 -5.70 -1.75 8.31
N VAL A 170 -4.38 -1.84 8.54
CA VAL A 170 -3.40 -1.11 7.73
C VAL A 170 -3.43 -1.58 6.29
N ALA A 171 -3.53 -2.89 6.05
CA ALA A 171 -3.68 -3.43 4.71
C ALA A 171 -4.92 -2.84 4.01
N THR A 172 -6.10 -2.96 4.61
CA THR A 172 -7.34 -2.41 4.03
C THR A 172 -7.27 -0.90 3.79
N LEU A 173 -6.70 -0.14 4.73
CA LEU A 173 -6.53 1.30 4.57
C LEU A 173 -5.61 1.62 3.38
N VAL A 174 -4.50 0.91 3.26
CA VAL A 174 -3.51 1.10 2.19
C VAL A 174 -4.04 0.61 0.84
N ASP A 175 -4.92 -0.38 0.78
CA ASP A 175 -5.55 -0.80 -0.49
C ASP A 175 -6.33 0.36 -1.11
N VAL A 176 -7.22 0.99 -0.32
CA VAL A 176 -8.07 2.10 -0.77
C VAL A 176 -7.23 3.34 -1.05
N THR A 177 -6.40 3.76 -0.09
CA THR A 177 -5.63 4.99 -0.20
C THR A 177 -4.46 4.86 -1.19
N GLY A 178 -3.88 3.67 -1.33
CA GLY A 178 -2.81 3.38 -2.26
C GLY A 178 -3.26 3.50 -3.72
N LEU A 179 -4.49 3.05 -4.03
CA LEU A 179 -5.14 3.32 -5.31
C LEU A 179 -5.26 4.82 -5.58
N ILE A 180 -5.79 5.57 -4.61
CA ILE A 180 -5.98 7.02 -4.75
C ILE A 180 -4.64 7.72 -4.98
N ILE A 181 -3.61 7.39 -4.19
CA ILE A 181 -2.26 7.95 -4.34
C ILE A 181 -1.71 7.62 -5.73
N TYR A 182 -1.82 6.37 -6.17
CA TYR A 182 -1.30 5.92 -7.46
C TYR A 182 -1.92 6.68 -8.63
N PHE A 183 -3.25 6.69 -8.71
CA PHE A 183 -3.94 7.34 -9.82
C PHE A 183 -3.86 8.87 -9.76
N SER A 184 -3.78 9.46 -8.55
CA SER A 184 -3.50 10.90 -8.43
C SER A 184 -2.15 11.27 -9.01
N ILE A 185 -1.11 10.47 -8.73
CA ILE A 185 0.24 10.67 -9.29
C ILE A 185 0.23 10.44 -10.80
N ALA A 186 -0.45 9.38 -11.27
CA ALA A 186 -0.59 9.10 -12.69
C ALA A 186 -1.28 10.26 -13.43
N LEU A 187 -2.37 10.79 -12.88
CA LEU A 187 -3.08 11.95 -13.43
C LEU A 187 -2.18 13.18 -13.54
N VAL A 188 -1.33 13.44 -12.55
CA VAL A 188 -0.40 14.58 -12.60
C VAL A 188 0.67 14.39 -13.67
N ILE A 189 1.24 13.19 -13.80
CA ILE A 189 2.37 12.92 -14.70
C ILE A 189 1.92 12.72 -16.15
N MET A 190 0.76 12.11 -16.35
CA MET A 190 0.32 11.60 -17.66
C MET A 190 -0.81 12.44 -18.26
N ARG A 191 -1.20 13.55 -17.62
CA ARG A 191 -2.24 14.46 -18.11
C ARG A 191 -1.94 14.92 -19.53
N GLY A 192 -2.90 14.76 -20.44
CA GLY A 192 -2.78 15.24 -21.81
C GLY A 192 -1.84 14.40 -22.70
N THR A 193 -1.36 13.25 -22.22
CA THR A 193 -0.64 12.27 -23.04
C THR A 193 -1.37 10.93 -23.07
N MET A 194 -1.53 10.29 -21.91
CA MET A 194 -2.22 9.00 -21.77
C MET A 194 -3.47 9.06 -20.89
N LEU A 195 -3.68 10.14 -20.12
CA LEU A 195 -4.85 10.36 -19.25
C LEU A 195 -5.50 11.72 -19.55
#